data_AF-A0A6H9K9Q2-F1
#
_entry.id   AF-A0A6H9K9Q2-F1
#
_cell.length_a   1.000
_cell.length_b   1.000
_cell.length_c   1.000
_cell.angle_alpha   90.00
_cell.angle_beta   90.00
_cell.angle_gamma   90.00
#
_symmetry.space_group_name_H-M   'P 1'
#
loop_
_entity.id
_entity.type
_entity.pdbx_description
1 polymer ?
#
loop_
_entity_poly.entity_id
_entity_poly.type
_entity_poly.pdbx_seq_one_letter_code
_entity_poly.pdbx_strand_id
1 'polypeptide(L)'
;MTKSTVAAIITKVENGVKHVLLARRNTEPYKGYWSIPGGHVEQNETSFEAVIREIKEEIGLDFKPSYLWNFDEIIPNKKIHADVSIFHGKVSGITKLSKAEIIEIKWVPLAEAASENLAFLHNFVLEKYIRTIKKDQKTEMIAEYSSLRDEILKRMEFRNHILTFTLIVAGSVLSFGSTTGASVMVLLVYPILALFLAIAWMHSDVRAGEIGNYIKNHIESELAGIGWENFISNYKLQTKKNLLTKSTEISASGIFLVTGIVSLIIAIPKISLTYNNLLNSIQIILLLLIDVVAIIFTYFLLRRRRRKI
;
A
#
# COMPACT_ATOMS: atom_id res chain seq x y z
N MET A 1 6.42 51.91 0.20
CA MET A 1 7.50 51.00 -0.25
C MET A 1 7.09 49.61 0.17
N THR A 2 7.12 48.63 -0.74
CA THR A 2 6.76 47.23 -0.45
C THR A 2 7.76 46.67 0.55
N LYS A 3 7.27 45.93 1.54
CA LYS A 3 8.13 45.27 2.55
C LYS A 3 8.33 43.82 2.16
N SER A 4 9.54 43.29 2.29
CA SER A 4 9.81 41.86 2.14
C SER A 4 9.71 41.20 3.51
N THR A 5 8.90 40.15 3.61
CA THR A 5 8.70 39.39 4.84
C THR A 5 8.78 37.88 4.57
N VAL A 6 8.97 37.12 5.64
CA VAL A 6 9.03 35.65 5.60
C VAL A 6 8.06 35.07 6.60
N ALA A 7 7.51 33.89 6.31
CA ALA A 7 6.74 33.13 7.29
C ALA A 7 7.04 31.63 7.17
N ALA A 8 7.02 30.93 8.30
CA ALA A 8 7.39 29.52 8.39
C ALA A 8 6.25 28.64 8.90
N ILE A 9 5.73 27.80 8.01
CA ILE A 9 4.82 26.70 8.35
C ILE A 9 5.63 25.57 8.96
N ILE A 10 5.74 25.58 10.28
CA ILE A 10 6.45 24.56 11.04
C ILE A 10 5.46 23.47 11.43
N THR A 11 5.74 22.22 11.05
CA THR A 11 4.87 21.09 11.38
C THR A 11 5.57 20.00 12.17
N LYS A 12 4.80 19.32 13.03
CA LYS A 12 5.21 18.08 13.71
C LYS A 12 4.07 17.08 13.66
N VAL A 13 4.38 15.80 13.86
CA VAL A 13 3.37 14.74 14.01
C VAL A 13 3.40 14.25 15.44
N GLU A 14 2.24 14.25 16.09
CA GLU A 14 2.06 13.81 17.48
C GLU A 14 0.81 12.91 17.52
N ASN A 15 0.96 11.68 18.00
CA ASN A 15 -0.10 10.66 18.02
C ASN A 15 -0.81 10.47 16.66
N GLY A 16 -0.05 10.52 15.57
CA GLY A 16 -0.59 10.38 14.21
C GLY A 16 -1.29 11.64 13.66
N VAL A 17 -1.42 12.70 14.46
CA VAL A 17 -2.05 13.97 14.04
C VAL A 17 -0.97 15.00 13.70
N LYS A 18 -1.07 15.59 12.50
CA LYS A 18 -0.18 16.66 12.05
C LYS A 18 -0.59 17.97 12.73
N HIS A 19 0.34 18.58 13.45
CA HIS A 19 0.17 19.87 14.12
C HIS A 19 1.01 20.94 13.42
N VAL A 20 0.57 22.19 13.50
CA VAL A 20 1.31 23.38 13.06
C VAL A 20 1.61 24.27 14.27
N LEU A 21 2.78 24.91 14.26
CA LEU A 21 3.14 25.89 15.27
C LEU A 21 2.53 27.24 14.90
N LEU A 22 1.73 27.81 15.81
CA LEU A 22 1.22 29.17 15.72
C LEU A 22 1.82 30.02 16.83
N ALA A 23 2.03 31.30 16.54
CA ALA A 23 2.47 32.30 17.49
C ALA A 23 1.39 33.38 17.66
N ARG A 24 1.15 33.82 18.89
CA ARG A 24 0.20 34.90 19.18
C ARG A 24 0.94 36.23 19.22
N ARG A 25 0.59 37.14 18.31
CA ARG A 25 1.31 38.40 18.09
C ARG A 25 1.19 39.34 19.30
N ASN A 26 2.28 39.96 19.71
CA ASN A 26 2.30 41.06 20.70
C ASN A 26 2.45 42.45 20.05
N THR A 27 2.63 42.49 18.73
CA THR A 27 2.89 43.69 17.93
C THR A 27 1.74 44.01 16.98
N GLU A 28 1.55 45.30 16.71
CA GLU A 28 0.67 45.74 15.63
C GLU A 28 1.36 45.53 14.26
N PRO A 29 0.61 45.31 13.18
CA PRO A 29 -0.85 45.12 13.11
C PRO A 29 -1.29 43.75 13.66
N TYR A 30 -2.57 43.63 14.03
CA TYR A 30 -3.19 42.36 14.48
C TYR A 30 -2.61 41.84 15.80
N LYS A 31 -2.33 42.75 16.73
CA LYS A 31 -1.95 42.37 18.09
C LYS A 31 -3.01 41.45 18.71
N GLY A 32 -2.57 40.36 19.33
CA GLY A 32 -3.41 39.37 19.99
C GLY A 32 -3.96 38.27 19.07
N TYR A 33 -3.80 38.37 17.76
CA TYR A 33 -4.18 37.33 16.79
C TYR A 33 -3.09 36.26 16.70
N TRP A 34 -3.49 35.04 16.34
CA TRP A 34 -2.56 33.97 15.99
C TRP A 34 -1.99 34.20 14.59
N SER A 35 -0.73 33.82 14.38
CA SER A 35 -0.07 33.92 13.07
C SER A 35 0.89 32.76 12.87
N ILE A 36 1.18 32.49 11.59
CA ILE A 36 2.37 31.73 11.22
C ILE A 36 3.58 32.58 11.66
N PRO A 37 4.57 32.00 12.37
CA PRO A 37 5.77 32.73 12.80
C PRO A 37 6.62 33.24 11.64
N GLY A 38 7.35 34.33 11.87
CA GLY A 38 8.19 34.98 10.88
C GLY A 38 8.10 36.50 10.95
N GLY A 39 8.99 37.17 10.21
CA GLY A 39 9.20 38.60 10.32
C GLY A 39 9.71 39.22 9.04
N HIS A 40 10.48 40.30 9.18
CA HIS A 40 10.96 41.08 8.04
C HIS A 40 12.30 40.53 7.54
N VAL A 41 12.54 40.68 6.24
CA VAL A 41 13.88 40.49 5.69
C VAL A 41 14.69 41.76 5.97
N GLU A 42 15.83 41.60 6.64
CA GLU A 42 16.76 42.68 6.96
C GLU A 42 17.71 43.01 5.81
N GLN A 43 18.46 44.09 5.97
CA GLN A 43 19.46 44.49 4.99
C GLN A 43 20.64 43.51 5.01
N ASN A 44 21.02 43.01 3.83
CA ASN A 44 22.13 42.07 3.60
C ASN A 44 21.88 40.62 4.05
N GLU A 45 20.62 40.18 4.12
CA GLU A 45 20.28 38.76 4.25
C GLU A 45 19.34 38.29 3.12
N THR A 46 19.38 36.99 2.84
CA THR A 46 18.42 36.31 1.96
C THR A 46 17.14 35.98 2.74
N SER A 47 16.04 35.71 2.03
CA SER A 47 14.80 35.23 2.69
C SER A 47 14.98 33.89 3.42
N PHE A 48 15.92 33.05 2.97
CA PHE A 48 16.30 31.81 3.66
C PHE A 48 17.02 32.10 4.99
N GLU A 49 17.94 33.05 5.02
CA GLU A 49 18.63 33.46 6.24
C GLU A 49 17.67 34.15 7.21
N ALA A 50 16.83 35.05 6.69
CA ALA A 50 15.81 35.75 7.45
C ALA A 50 14.89 34.77 8.18
N VAL A 51 14.31 33.78 7.49
CA VAL A 51 13.38 32.84 8.15
C VAL A 51 14.06 31.97 9.20
N ILE A 52 15.35 31.65 9.05
CA ILE A 52 16.11 30.91 10.06
C ILE A 52 16.36 31.81 11.28
N ARG A 53 16.81 33.05 11.05
CA ARG A 53 17.05 34.06 12.08
C ARG A 53 15.79 34.36 12.88
N GLU A 54 14.69 34.70 12.21
CA GLU A 54 13.40 35.03 12.81
C GLU A 54 12.92 33.89 13.74
N ILE A 55 12.90 32.64 13.26
CA ILE A 55 12.48 31.51 14.10
C ILE A 55 13.41 31.28 15.29
N LYS A 56 14.71 31.54 15.12
CA LYS A 56 15.68 31.43 16.20
C LYS A 56 15.50 32.53 17.25
N GLU A 57 15.25 33.77 16.84
CA GLU A 57 15.08 34.93 17.71
C GLU A 57 13.73 34.90 18.44
N GLU A 58 12.66 34.64 17.71
CA GLU A 58 11.30 34.67 18.23
C GLU A 58 10.97 33.45 19.13
N ILE A 59 11.46 32.26 18.76
CA ILE A 59 11.01 30.98 19.32
C ILE A 59 12.18 30.14 19.89
N GLY A 60 13.43 30.48 19.58
CA GLY A 60 14.62 29.78 20.08
C GLY A 60 14.97 28.49 19.33
N LEU A 61 14.21 28.14 18.29
CA LEU A 61 14.31 26.85 17.61
C LEU A 61 15.22 26.90 16.39
N ASP A 62 15.90 25.79 16.12
CA ASP A 62 16.68 25.62 14.88
C ASP A 62 15.75 25.14 13.77
N PHE A 63 15.57 25.96 12.74
CA PHE A 63 14.66 25.69 11.63
C PHE A 63 15.41 25.19 10.40
N LYS A 64 14.88 24.13 9.76
CA LYS A 64 15.35 23.65 8.46
C LYS A 64 14.32 24.02 7.38
N PRO A 65 14.47 25.18 6.73
CA PRO A 65 13.49 25.69 5.77
C PRO A 65 13.53 24.95 4.43
N SER A 66 12.36 24.86 3.79
CA SER A 66 12.19 24.60 2.36
C SER A 66 11.22 25.64 1.81
N TYR A 67 11.55 26.25 0.68
CA TYR A 67 10.71 27.27 0.06
C TYR A 67 9.42 26.66 -0.49
N LEU A 68 8.28 27.34 -0.31
CA LEU A 68 7.00 26.96 -0.89
C LEU A 68 6.54 27.94 -1.96
N TRP A 69 6.18 29.15 -1.52
CA TRP A 69 5.44 30.12 -2.33
C TRP A 69 5.81 31.53 -1.93
N ASN A 70 5.48 32.45 -2.83
CA ASN A 70 5.44 33.87 -2.53
C ASN A 70 3.99 34.37 -2.65
N PHE A 71 3.61 35.31 -1.80
CA PHE A 71 2.31 35.97 -1.83
C PHE A 71 2.48 37.49 -1.77
N ASP A 72 1.72 38.19 -2.60
CA ASP A 72 1.55 39.63 -2.48
C ASP A 72 0.40 39.91 -1.49
N GLU A 73 0.75 40.50 -0.36
CA GLU A 73 -0.19 40.87 0.70
C GLU A 73 -0.43 42.38 0.69
N ILE A 74 -1.65 42.76 0.29
CA ILE A 74 -2.09 44.15 0.24
C ILE A 74 -3.26 44.34 1.21
N ILE A 75 -3.04 45.13 2.26
CA ILE A 75 -4.07 45.51 3.23
C ILE A 75 -4.16 47.05 3.24
N PRO A 76 -4.96 47.66 2.35
CA PRO A 76 -4.98 49.12 2.16
C PRO A 76 -5.31 49.89 3.43
N ASN A 77 -6.29 49.42 4.21
CA ASN A 77 -6.73 50.07 5.46
C ASN A 77 -5.64 50.14 6.53
N LYS A 78 -4.64 49.25 6.46
CA LYS A 78 -3.48 49.23 7.37
C LYS A 78 -2.20 49.76 6.72
N LYS A 79 -2.29 50.26 5.46
CA LYS A 79 -1.17 50.71 4.63
C LYS A 79 -0.07 49.64 4.48
N ILE A 80 -0.47 48.38 4.37
CA ILE A 80 0.45 47.24 4.20
C ILE A 80 0.47 46.85 2.72
N HIS A 81 1.67 46.72 2.20
CA HIS A 81 1.98 46.06 0.93
C HIS A 81 3.26 45.27 1.19
N ALA A 82 3.14 43.95 1.27
CA ALA A 82 4.24 43.06 1.62
C ALA A 82 4.36 41.91 0.62
N ASP A 83 5.58 41.59 0.24
CA ASP A 83 5.93 40.37 -0.49
C ASP A 83 6.37 39.32 0.53
N VAL A 84 5.58 38.26 0.66
CA VAL A 84 5.68 37.29 1.74
C VAL A 84 6.20 35.95 1.22
N SER A 85 7.46 35.66 1.49
CA SER A 85 8.07 34.36 1.19
C SER A 85 7.69 33.31 2.25
N ILE A 86 6.95 32.30 1.83
CA ILE A 86 6.50 31.21 2.71
C ILE A 86 7.45 30.02 2.61
N PHE A 87 7.89 29.57 3.78
CA PHE A 87 8.70 28.38 3.96
C PHE A 87 7.92 27.34 4.76
N HIS A 88 8.27 26.06 4.59
CA HIS A 88 7.86 25.01 5.51
C HIS A 88 9.05 24.20 5.96
N GLY A 89 8.91 23.52 7.09
CA GLY A 89 9.98 22.66 7.58
C GLY A 89 9.70 22.07 8.94
N LYS A 90 10.77 21.50 9.49
CA LYS A 90 10.82 20.97 10.85
C LYS A 90 11.78 21.81 11.68
N VAL A 91 11.55 21.77 12.99
CA VAL A 91 12.36 22.45 13.98
C VAL A 91 12.99 21.44 14.94
N SER A 92 14.11 21.83 15.54
CA SER A 92 14.76 21.13 16.65
C SER A 92 15.20 22.11 17.73
N GLY A 93 15.46 21.61 18.94
CA GLY A 93 15.94 22.42 20.07
C GLY A 93 14.88 22.62 21.16
N ILE A 94 15.21 23.49 22.10
CA ILE A 94 14.35 23.84 23.25
C ILE A 94 13.74 25.21 22.98
N THR A 95 12.41 25.31 23.12
CA THR A 95 11.67 26.55 22.91
C THR A 95 12.11 27.62 23.91
N LYS A 96 12.50 28.80 23.40
CA LYS A 96 12.82 29.99 24.17
C LYS A 96 12.13 31.19 23.51
N LEU A 97 11.01 31.61 24.10
CA LEU A 97 10.16 32.64 23.53
C LEU A 97 10.74 34.05 23.74
N SER A 98 10.77 34.85 22.67
CA SER A 98 10.91 36.31 22.78
C SER A 98 9.55 36.95 23.08
N LYS A 99 9.36 37.36 24.33
CA LYS A 99 8.12 38.04 24.78
C LYS A 99 7.91 39.43 24.19
N ALA A 100 8.93 39.98 23.51
CA ALA A 100 8.81 41.28 22.86
C ALA A 100 7.79 41.23 21.70
N GLU A 101 7.83 40.15 20.91
CA GLU A 101 7.04 40.03 19.68
C GLU A 101 5.93 38.99 19.78
N ILE A 102 6.10 37.97 20.63
CA ILE A 102 5.15 36.88 20.77
C ILE A 102 4.67 36.77 22.22
N ILE A 103 3.35 36.71 22.40
CA ILE A 103 2.70 36.49 23.71
C ILE A 103 2.85 35.03 24.13
N GLU A 104 2.53 34.12 23.21
CA GLU A 104 2.53 32.68 23.43
C GLU A 104 2.66 31.93 22.10
N ILE A 105 3.11 30.67 22.17
CA ILE A 105 3.13 29.74 21.03
C ILE A 105 2.27 28.53 21.35
N LYS A 106 1.63 27.96 20.34
CA LYS A 106 0.80 26.76 20.49
C LYS A 106 0.98 25.83 19.29
N TRP A 107 1.12 24.55 19.59
CA TRP A 107 0.93 23.50 18.59
C TRP A 107 -0.55 23.22 18.45
N VAL A 108 -1.09 23.48 17.27
CA VAL A 108 -2.52 23.30 16.97
C VAL A 108 -2.66 22.21 15.91
N PRO A 109 -3.62 21.27 16.02
CA PRO A 109 -3.92 20.34 14.94
C PRO A 109 -4.11 21.10 13.64
N LEU A 110 -3.46 20.66 12.56
CA LEU A 110 -3.43 21.40 11.30
C LEU A 110 -4.85 21.64 10.73
N ALA A 111 -5.77 20.70 10.97
CA ALA A 111 -7.17 20.82 10.58
C ALA A 111 -7.92 21.90 11.37
N GLU A 112 -7.58 22.11 12.65
CA GLU A 112 -8.19 23.13 13.52
C GLU A 112 -7.59 24.52 13.24
N ALA A 113 -6.27 24.58 13.02
CA ALA A 113 -5.55 25.83 12.78
C ALA A 113 -6.07 26.63 11.58
N ALA A 114 -6.60 25.97 10.55
CA ALA A 114 -7.20 26.63 9.39
C ALA A 114 -8.53 27.34 9.70
N SER A 115 -9.22 26.92 10.78
CA SER A 115 -10.51 27.48 11.22
C SER A 115 -10.37 28.61 12.24
N GLU A 116 -9.16 28.84 12.77
CA GLU A 116 -8.85 29.95 13.67
C GLU A 116 -8.82 31.29 12.91
N ASN A 117 -9.06 32.41 13.59
CA ASN A 117 -8.86 33.73 12.97
C ASN A 117 -7.38 34.13 13.01
N LEU A 118 -6.64 33.79 11.96
CA LEU A 118 -5.23 34.14 11.86
C LEU A 118 -5.05 35.57 11.36
N ALA A 119 -3.97 36.21 11.80
CA ALA A 119 -3.55 37.49 11.27
C ALA A 119 -3.19 37.36 9.78
N PHE A 120 -3.36 38.44 9.02
CA PHE A 120 -2.90 38.54 7.63
C PHE A 120 -3.59 37.51 6.71
N LEU A 121 -2.94 37.12 5.61
CA LEU A 121 -3.39 36.07 4.69
C LEU A 121 -3.11 34.64 5.21
N HIS A 122 -2.74 34.46 6.47
CA HIS A 122 -2.27 33.18 6.97
C HIS A 122 -3.31 32.06 6.93
N ASN A 123 -4.60 32.35 7.08
CA ASN A 123 -5.66 31.35 6.84
C ASN A 123 -5.60 30.79 5.42
N PHE A 124 -5.50 31.66 4.42
CA PHE A 124 -5.40 31.28 3.01
C PHE A 124 -4.12 30.48 2.73
N VAL A 125 -3.00 30.89 3.31
CA VAL A 125 -1.72 30.19 3.19
C VAL A 125 -1.80 28.78 3.79
N LEU A 126 -2.37 28.61 4.99
CA LEU A 126 -2.56 27.30 5.60
C LEU A 126 -3.55 26.43 4.84
N GLU A 127 -4.66 26.98 4.36
CA GLU A 127 -5.61 26.23 3.54
C GLU A 127 -4.95 25.70 2.27
N LYS A 128 -4.16 26.54 1.59
CA LYS A 128 -3.39 26.12 0.41
C LYS A 128 -2.40 25.02 0.76
N TYR A 129 -1.68 25.17 1.88
CA TYR A 129 -0.76 24.15 2.41
C TYR A 129 -1.44 22.80 2.67
N ILE A 130 -2.61 22.82 3.31
CA ILE A 130 -3.41 21.61 3.57
C ILE A 130 -3.86 20.97 2.26
N ARG A 131 -4.33 21.77 1.29
CA ARG A 131 -4.76 21.25 -0.03
C ARG A 131 -3.59 20.62 -0.79
N THR A 132 -2.40 21.22 -0.73
CA THR A 132 -1.20 20.66 -1.36
C THR A 132 -0.81 19.32 -0.74
N ILE A 133 -0.71 19.23 0.60
CA ILE A 133 -0.39 17.96 1.26
C ILE A 133 -1.43 16.87 0.93
N LYS A 134 -2.72 17.20 0.98
CA LYS A 134 -3.78 16.23 0.65
C LYS A 134 -3.69 15.76 -0.80
N LYS A 135 -3.34 16.66 -1.72
CA LYS A 135 -3.13 16.32 -3.13
C LYS A 135 -1.94 15.38 -3.30
N ASP A 136 -0.83 15.67 -2.65
CA ASP A 136 0.39 14.85 -2.73
C ASP A 136 0.14 13.45 -2.14
N GLN A 137 -0.51 13.38 -0.96
CA GLN A 137 -0.95 12.11 -0.36
C GLN A 137 -1.86 11.32 -1.31
N LYS A 138 -2.85 11.97 -1.91
CA LYS A 138 -3.74 11.34 -2.88
C LYS A 138 -2.95 10.80 -4.08
N THR A 139 -1.96 11.54 -4.58
CA THR A 139 -1.10 11.11 -5.69
C THR A 139 -0.24 9.91 -5.30
N GLU A 140 0.35 9.90 -4.10
CA GLU A 140 1.10 8.77 -3.57
C GLU A 140 0.22 7.52 -3.45
N MET A 141 -1.00 7.65 -2.91
CA MET A 141 -1.95 6.54 -2.81
C MET A 141 -2.38 5.98 -4.16
N ILE A 142 -2.57 6.85 -5.17
CA ILE A 142 -2.88 6.41 -6.54
C ILE A 142 -1.70 5.66 -7.16
N ALA A 143 -0.46 6.11 -6.91
CA ALA A 143 0.73 5.41 -7.37
C ALA A 143 0.90 4.04 -6.69
N GLU A 144 0.67 3.97 -5.37
CA GLU A 144 0.66 2.71 -4.61
C GLU A 144 -0.42 1.76 -5.14
N TYR A 145 -1.65 2.26 -5.36
CA TYR A 145 -2.73 1.49 -5.98
C TYR A 145 -2.32 0.91 -7.34
N SER A 146 -1.74 1.72 -8.22
CA SER A 146 -1.29 1.29 -9.54
C SER A 146 -0.25 0.17 -9.42
N SER A 147 0.75 0.34 -8.57
CA SER A 147 1.80 -0.67 -8.34
C SER A 147 1.23 -1.98 -7.80
N LEU A 148 0.30 -1.92 -6.84
CA LEU A 148 -0.36 -3.10 -6.29
C LEU A 148 -1.25 -3.79 -7.32
N ARG A 149 -1.90 -3.02 -8.19
CA ARG A 149 -2.72 -3.56 -9.28
C ARG A 149 -1.86 -4.31 -10.30
N ASP A 150 -0.72 -3.75 -10.67
CA ASP A 150 0.24 -4.39 -11.56
C ASP A 150 0.78 -5.69 -10.94
N GLU A 151 1.03 -5.69 -9.63
CA GLU A 151 1.42 -6.89 -8.91
C GLU A 151 0.33 -7.97 -8.94
N ILE A 152 -0.95 -7.60 -8.74
CA ILE A 152 -2.08 -8.53 -8.89
C ILE A 152 -2.12 -9.13 -10.30
N LEU A 153 -1.99 -8.30 -11.35
CA LEU A 153 -2.01 -8.75 -12.74
C LEU A 153 -0.87 -9.73 -13.01
N LYS A 154 0.35 -9.41 -12.59
CA LYS A 154 1.52 -10.30 -12.72
C LYS A 154 1.33 -11.63 -11.99
N ARG A 155 0.69 -11.60 -10.80
CA ARG A 155 0.34 -12.82 -10.05
C ARG A 155 -0.73 -13.64 -10.76
N MET A 156 -1.70 -13.00 -11.40
CA MET A 156 -2.71 -13.67 -12.23
C MET A 156 -2.10 -14.32 -13.47
N GLU A 157 -1.17 -13.65 -14.14
CA GLU A 157 -0.41 -14.19 -15.27
C GLU A 157 0.42 -15.40 -14.85
N PHE A 158 1.20 -15.28 -13.77
CA PHE A 158 2.00 -16.38 -13.23
C PHE A 158 1.13 -17.59 -12.85
N ARG A 159 -0.04 -17.34 -12.26
CA ARG A 159 -1.04 -18.37 -11.97
C ARG A 159 -1.52 -19.09 -13.23
N ASN A 160 -1.80 -18.36 -14.31
CA ASN A 160 -2.20 -18.93 -15.59
C ASN A 160 -1.05 -19.74 -16.22
N HIS A 161 0.19 -19.23 -16.18
CA HIS A 161 1.36 -19.97 -16.64
C HIS A 161 1.55 -21.29 -15.89
N ILE A 162 1.34 -21.32 -14.57
CA ILE A 162 1.41 -22.58 -13.82
C ILE A 162 0.32 -23.56 -14.29
N LEU A 163 -0.91 -23.10 -14.54
CA LEU A 163 -1.98 -23.98 -15.03
C LEU A 163 -1.64 -24.56 -16.41
N THR A 164 -1.19 -23.72 -17.34
CA THR A 164 -0.78 -24.15 -18.68
C THR A 164 0.40 -25.12 -18.60
N PHE A 165 1.42 -24.81 -17.80
CA PHE A 165 2.57 -25.70 -17.59
C PHE A 165 2.13 -27.03 -16.99
N THR A 166 1.23 -27.02 -16.01
CA THR A 166 0.69 -28.23 -15.39
C THR A 166 -0.01 -29.11 -16.41
N LEU A 167 -0.85 -28.54 -17.29
CA LEU A 167 -1.53 -29.29 -18.34
C LEU A 167 -0.57 -29.87 -19.37
N ILE A 168 0.46 -29.11 -19.77
CA ILE A 168 1.49 -29.58 -20.69
C ILE A 168 2.24 -30.77 -20.06
N VAL A 169 2.73 -30.60 -18.84
CA VAL A 169 3.47 -31.66 -18.14
C VAL A 169 2.58 -32.87 -17.90
N ALA A 170 1.32 -32.69 -17.50
CA ALA A 170 0.35 -33.78 -17.38
C ALA A 170 0.21 -34.53 -18.70
N GLY A 171 -0.08 -33.82 -19.80
CA GLY A 171 -0.23 -34.43 -21.11
C GLY A 171 1.00 -35.22 -21.55
N SER A 172 2.19 -34.64 -21.39
CA SER A 172 3.46 -35.31 -21.71
C SER A 172 3.72 -36.54 -20.85
N VAL A 173 3.55 -36.43 -19.52
CA VAL A 173 3.81 -37.53 -18.59
C VAL A 173 2.81 -38.67 -18.77
N LEU A 174 1.53 -38.36 -18.95
CA LEU A 174 0.49 -39.37 -19.17
C LEU A 174 0.65 -40.06 -20.54
N SER A 175 0.98 -39.29 -21.59
CA SER A 175 1.24 -39.83 -22.92
C SER A 175 2.47 -40.74 -22.93
N PHE A 176 3.62 -40.26 -22.45
CA PHE A 176 4.84 -41.05 -22.43
C PHE A 176 4.72 -42.24 -21.46
N GLY A 177 4.20 -42.00 -20.26
CA GLY A 177 4.05 -43.00 -19.22
C GLY A 177 3.07 -44.11 -19.56
N SER A 178 2.13 -43.90 -20.48
CA SER A 178 1.20 -44.94 -20.95
C SER A 178 1.78 -45.84 -22.05
N THR A 179 2.91 -45.48 -22.66
CA THR A 179 3.54 -46.30 -23.71
C THR A 179 4.01 -47.67 -23.20
N THR A 180 3.90 -48.68 -24.06
CA THR A 180 4.41 -50.03 -23.84
C THR A 180 5.94 -50.01 -23.84
N GLY A 181 6.56 -50.00 -22.67
CA GLY A 181 8.02 -49.94 -22.49
C GLY A 181 8.51 -48.80 -21.59
N ALA A 182 7.71 -47.75 -21.39
CA ALA A 182 8.07 -46.68 -20.45
C ALA A 182 8.02 -47.16 -18.99
N SER A 183 8.94 -46.66 -18.16
CA SER A 183 8.95 -46.93 -16.73
C SER A 183 7.70 -46.38 -16.04
N VAL A 184 7.08 -47.18 -15.17
CA VAL A 184 5.93 -46.75 -14.34
C VAL A 184 6.32 -45.60 -13.39
N MET A 185 7.61 -45.49 -13.04
CA MET A 185 8.09 -44.40 -12.17
C MET A 185 7.76 -43.01 -12.74
N VAL A 186 7.69 -42.87 -14.06
CA VAL A 186 7.34 -41.58 -14.70
C VAL A 186 5.92 -41.12 -14.32
N LEU A 187 4.98 -42.06 -14.19
CA LEU A 187 3.61 -41.78 -13.74
C LEU A 187 3.54 -41.53 -12.23
N LEU A 188 4.37 -42.24 -11.44
CA LEU A 188 4.42 -42.11 -9.98
C LEU A 188 5.19 -40.88 -9.48
N VAL A 189 5.95 -40.19 -10.33
CA VAL A 189 6.57 -38.91 -9.96
C VAL A 189 5.59 -37.75 -10.16
N TYR A 190 4.56 -37.93 -10.98
CA TYR A 190 3.66 -36.85 -11.37
C TYR A 190 2.82 -36.28 -10.20
N PRO A 191 2.21 -37.06 -9.31
CA PRO A 191 1.41 -36.50 -8.22
C PRO A 191 2.22 -35.62 -7.26
N ILE A 192 3.49 -35.95 -7.03
CA ILE A 192 4.44 -35.11 -6.28
C ILE A 192 4.69 -33.79 -7.01
N LEU A 193 4.94 -33.84 -8.32
CA LEU A 193 5.13 -32.63 -9.12
C LEU A 193 3.89 -31.74 -9.16
N ALA A 194 2.70 -32.35 -9.32
CA ALA A 194 1.42 -31.67 -9.29
C ALA A 194 1.18 -30.97 -7.95
N LEU A 195 1.60 -31.58 -6.83
CA LEU A 195 1.56 -30.96 -5.51
C LEU A 195 2.42 -29.68 -5.44
N PHE A 196 3.68 -29.73 -5.89
CA PHE A 196 4.55 -28.54 -5.87
C PHE A 196 3.99 -27.41 -6.74
N LEU A 197 3.47 -27.74 -7.92
CA LEU A 197 2.80 -26.77 -8.79
C LEU A 197 1.53 -26.19 -8.15
N ALA A 198 0.75 -27.01 -7.44
CA ALA A 198 -0.43 -26.56 -6.69
C ALA A 198 -0.06 -25.60 -5.54
N ILE A 199 1.05 -25.85 -4.84
CA ILE A 199 1.57 -24.95 -3.79
C ILE A 199 1.95 -23.59 -4.40
N ALA A 200 2.73 -23.59 -5.49
CA ALA A 200 3.16 -22.36 -6.16
C ALA A 200 1.96 -21.55 -6.70
N TRP A 201 0.96 -22.26 -7.23
CA TRP A 201 -0.30 -21.68 -7.69
C TRP A 201 -1.08 -21.03 -6.55
N MET A 202 -1.24 -21.73 -5.43
CA MET A 202 -1.95 -21.22 -4.26
C MET A 202 -1.24 -20.02 -3.64
N HIS A 203 0.10 -20.03 -3.56
CA HIS A 203 0.85 -18.90 -3.03
C HIS A 203 0.53 -17.60 -3.79
N SER A 204 0.47 -17.68 -5.12
CA SER A 204 0.17 -16.53 -5.99
C SER A 204 -1.28 -16.07 -5.82
N ASP A 205 -2.20 -17.00 -5.66
CA ASP A 205 -3.62 -16.72 -5.45
C ASP A 205 -3.91 -16.07 -4.09
N VAL A 206 -3.34 -16.61 -3.01
CA VAL A 206 -3.46 -16.05 -1.65
C VAL A 206 -2.89 -14.64 -1.63
N ARG A 207 -1.73 -14.42 -2.23
CA ARG A 207 -1.07 -13.11 -2.18
C ARG A 207 -1.82 -12.06 -2.98
N ALA A 208 -2.41 -12.42 -4.12
CA ALA A 208 -3.32 -11.54 -4.85
C ALA A 208 -4.55 -11.14 -4.00
N GLY A 209 -5.12 -12.09 -3.24
CA GLY A 209 -6.22 -11.82 -2.31
C GLY A 209 -5.82 -10.91 -1.14
N GLU A 210 -4.61 -11.06 -0.59
CA GLU A 210 -4.09 -10.19 0.46
C GLU A 210 -3.87 -8.75 -0.03
N ILE A 211 -3.38 -8.58 -1.25
CA ILE A 211 -3.25 -7.26 -1.88
C ILE A 211 -4.64 -6.64 -2.09
N GLY A 212 -5.61 -7.39 -2.61
CA GLY A 212 -7.00 -6.91 -2.77
C GLY A 212 -7.61 -6.46 -1.44
N ASN A 213 -7.40 -7.22 -0.36
CA ASN A 213 -7.85 -6.83 0.98
C ASN A 213 -7.15 -5.56 1.50
N TYR A 214 -5.86 -5.40 1.22
CA TYR A 214 -5.12 -4.18 1.56
C TYR A 214 -5.71 -2.97 0.83
N ILE A 215 -5.89 -3.06 -0.49
CA ILE A 215 -6.50 -2.03 -1.34
C ILE A 215 -7.87 -1.63 -0.79
N LYS A 216 -8.74 -2.62 -0.50
CA LYS A 216 -10.08 -2.39 0.05
C LYS A 216 -10.06 -1.58 1.36
N ASN A 217 -9.19 -1.96 2.29
CA ASN A 217 -9.24 -1.43 3.66
C ASN A 217 -8.42 -0.14 3.84
N HIS A 218 -7.36 0.08 3.06
CA HIS A 218 -6.42 1.18 3.26
C HIS A 218 -6.42 2.21 2.11
N ILE A 219 -6.84 1.83 0.90
CA ILE A 219 -6.79 2.72 -0.28
C ILE A 219 -8.20 3.16 -0.68
N GLU A 220 -9.12 2.22 -0.92
CA GLU A 220 -10.51 2.53 -1.33
C GLU A 220 -11.29 3.29 -0.24
N SER A 221 -10.95 3.08 1.03
CA SER A 221 -11.58 3.78 2.16
C SER A 221 -11.31 5.28 2.17
N GLU A 222 -10.16 5.71 1.65
CA GLU A 222 -9.75 7.12 1.62
C GLU A 222 -9.94 7.77 0.24
N LEU A 223 -9.92 6.98 -0.84
CA LEU A 223 -10.15 7.44 -2.21
C LEU A 223 -11.62 7.33 -2.61
N ALA A 224 -12.35 8.45 -2.55
CA ALA A 224 -13.69 8.54 -3.11
C ALA A 224 -13.71 8.19 -4.61
N GLY A 225 -14.58 7.26 -5.00
CA GLY A 225 -14.82 6.87 -6.40
C GLY A 225 -14.20 5.53 -6.83
N ILE A 226 -13.37 4.90 -5.99
CA ILE A 226 -12.85 3.54 -6.21
C ILE A 226 -13.64 2.61 -5.27
N GLY A 227 -14.33 1.61 -5.82
CA GLY A 227 -15.17 0.71 -5.02
C GLY A 227 -15.29 -0.69 -5.59
N TRP A 228 -14.32 -1.08 -6.43
CA TRP A 228 -14.35 -2.37 -7.12
C TRP A 228 -14.04 -3.51 -6.16
N GLU A 229 -13.04 -3.37 -5.29
CA GLU A 229 -12.71 -4.43 -4.31
C GLU A 229 -13.83 -4.57 -3.27
N ASN A 230 -14.43 -3.46 -2.85
CA ASN A 230 -15.61 -3.49 -2.00
C ASN A 230 -16.83 -4.15 -2.71
N PHE A 231 -17.08 -3.83 -3.99
CA PHE A 231 -18.12 -4.48 -4.80
C PHE A 231 -17.87 -5.98 -4.91
N ILE A 232 -16.67 -6.42 -5.28
CA ILE A 232 -16.33 -7.84 -5.44
C ILE A 232 -16.49 -8.59 -4.11
N SER A 233 -16.05 -7.99 -2.99
CA SER A 233 -16.24 -8.56 -1.66
C SER A 233 -17.73 -8.77 -1.34
N ASN A 234 -18.58 -7.76 -1.60
CA ASN A 234 -20.01 -7.84 -1.33
C ASN A 234 -20.73 -8.80 -2.30
N TYR A 235 -20.32 -8.81 -3.56
CA TYR A 235 -20.83 -9.73 -4.58
C TYR A 235 -20.51 -11.20 -4.25
N LYS A 236 -19.29 -11.50 -3.75
CA LYS A 236 -18.93 -12.85 -3.28
C LYS A 236 -19.78 -13.30 -2.10
N LEU A 237 -20.11 -12.40 -1.17
CA LEU A 237 -21.01 -12.71 -0.05
C LEU A 237 -22.43 -13.06 -0.52
N GLN A 238 -22.94 -12.38 -1.56
CA GLN A 238 -24.26 -12.66 -2.13
C GLN A 238 -24.28 -13.95 -2.96
N THR A 239 -23.24 -14.21 -3.75
CA THR A 239 -23.18 -15.37 -4.66
C THR A 239 -22.77 -16.68 -3.99
N LYS A 240 -22.31 -16.68 -2.74
CA LYS A 240 -22.12 -17.89 -1.91
C LYS A 240 -23.36 -18.78 -1.79
N LYS A 241 -24.55 -18.25 -2.13
CA LYS A 241 -25.84 -18.97 -2.14
C LYS A 241 -26.10 -19.84 -3.38
N ASN A 242 -25.39 -19.66 -4.51
CA ASN A 242 -25.65 -20.42 -5.74
C ASN A 242 -24.62 -21.56 -5.97
N LEU A 243 -25.12 -22.79 -6.13
CA LEU A 243 -24.31 -23.99 -6.39
C LEU A 243 -23.64 -23.98 -7.79
N LEU A 244 -24.23 -23.30 -8.76
CA LEU A 244 -23.77 -23.26 -10.16
C LEU A 244 -22.55 -22.35 -10.38
N THR A 245 -22.48 -21.19 -9.71
CA THR A 245 -21.30 -20.30 -9.75
C THR A 245 -20.08 -20.91 -9.03
N LYS A 246 -20.32 -21.90 -8.16
CA LYS A 246 -19.26 -22.72 -7.54
C LYS A 246 -18.48 -23.54 -8.57
N SER A 247 -19.07 -23.85 -9.73
CA SER A 247 -18.47 -24.71 -10.77
C SER A 247 -17.29 -24.07 -11.50
N THR A 248 -17.30 -22.75 -11.70
CA THR A 248 -16.23 -22.06 -12.45
C THR A 248 -14.93 -21.91 -11.63
N GLU A 249 -15.00 -21.78 -10.30
CA GLU A 249 -13.81 -21.83 -9.42
C GLU A 249 -13.26 -23.25 -9.23
N ILE A 250 -14.11 -24.28 -9.44
CA ILE A 250 -13.70 -25.69 -9.42
C ILE A 250 -12.80 -26.02 -10.61
N SER A 251 -12.93 -25.32 -11.74
CA SER A 251 -12.27 -25.73 -12.99
C SER A 251 -10.74 -25.61 -12.96
N ALA A 252 -10.19 -24.51 -12.45
CA ALA A 252 -8.73 -24.29 -12.48
C ALA A 252 -7.99 -25.06 -11.38
N SER A 253 -8.56 -25.10 -10.17
CA SER A 253 -7.94 -25.80 -9.03
C SER A 253 -8.07 -27.33 -9.13
N GLY A 254 -9.13 -27.83 -9.75
CA GLY A 254 -9.35 -29.26 -9.96
C GLY A 254 -8.30 -29.91 -10.85
N ILE A 255 -7.60 -29.15 -11.70
CA ILE A 255 -6.60 -29.68 -12.65
C ILE A 255 -5.49 -30.44 -11.91
N PHE A 256 -4.93 -29.90 -10.83
CA PHE A 256 -3.85 -30.54 -10.07
C PHE A 256 -4.28 -31.89 -9.49
N LEU A 257 -5.48 -31.95 -8.92
CA LEU A 257 -6.02 -33.19 -8.35
C LEU A 257 -6.39 -34.21 -9.42
N VAL A 258 -7.12 -33.78 -10.45
CA VAL A 258 -7.60 -34.67 -11.51
C VAL A 258 -6.43 -35.30 -12.24
N THR A 259 -5.44 -34.50 -12.63
CA THR A 259 -4.25 -35.03 -13.33
C THR A 259 -3.45 -35.97 -12.44
N GLY A 260 -3.31 -35.68 -11.13
CA GLY A 260 -2.64 -36.56 -10.18
C GLY A 260 -3.35 -37.91 -10.02
N ILE A 261 -4.68 -37.88 -9.88
CA ILE A 261 -5.52 -39.08 -9.78
C ILE A 261 -5.47 -39.90 -11.07
N VAL A 262 -5.58 -39.25 -12.23
CA VAL A 262 -5.50 -39.92 -13.55
C VAL A 262 -4.15 -40.62 -13.72
N SER A 263 -3.06 -40.00 -13.27
CA SER A 263 -1.73 -40.62 -13.30
C SER A 263 -1.69 -41.94 -12.50
N LEU A 264 -2.28 -41.97 -11.30
CA LEU A 264 -2.38 -43.19 -10.50
C LEU A 264 -3.29 -44.24 -11.13
N ILE A 265 -4.43 -43.82 -11.72
CA ILE A 265 -5.35 -44.73 -12.43
C ILE A 265 -4.64 -45.45 -13.57
N ILE A 266 -3.74 -44.77 -14.29
CA ILE A 266 -2.95 -45.38 -15.37
C ILE A 266 -1.78 -46.22 -14.81
N ALA A 267 -1.15 -45.76 -13.72
CA ALA A 267 -0.01 -46.45 -13.12
C ALA A 267 -0.38 -47.82 -12.52
N ILE A 268 -1.48 -47.93 -11.79
CA ILE A 268 -1.84 -49.14 -11.03
C ILE A 268 -1.97 -50.40 -11.92
N PRO A 269 -2.76 -50.39 -13.02
CA PRO A 269 -2.82 -51.54 -13.93
C PRO A 269 -1.46 -51.87 -14.54
N LYS A 270 -0.67 -50.84 -14.89
CA LYS A 270 0.65 -51.02 -15.50
C LYS A 270 1.64 -51.67 -14.53
N ILE A 271 1.59 -51.35 -13.24
CA ILE A 271 2.38 -52.03 -12.20
C ILE A 271 2.01 -53.50 -12.15
N SER A 272 0.71 -53.82 -12.12
CA SER A 272 0.23 -55.21 -12.07
C SER A 272 0.64 -56.02 -13.29
N LEU A 273 0.72 -55.40 -14.47
CA LEU A 273 1.15 -56.07 -15.71
C LEU A 273 2.68 -56.22 -15.81
N THR A 274 3.44 -55.31 -15.21
CA THR A 274 4.91 -55.29 -15.32
C THR A 274 5.58 -56.10 -14.21
N TYR A 275 4.99 -56.16 -13.02
CA TYR A 275 5.56 -56.81 -11.84
C TYR A 275 4.64 -57.93 -11.36
N ASN A 276 5.08 -59.18 -11.50
CA ASN A 276 4.34 -60.37 -11.04
C ASN A 276 4.08 -60.40 -9.52
N ASN A 277 4.86 -59.65 -8.73
CA ASN A 277 4.64 -59.45 -7.30
C ASN A 277 4.90 -57.98 -6.92
N LEU A 278 3.82 -57.26 -6.58
CA LEU A 278 3.86 -55.85 -6.17
C LEU A 278 4.76 -55.61 -4.94
N LEU A 279 4.87 -56.64 -4.08
CA LEU A 279 5.65 -56.63 -2.83
C LEU A 279 7.18 -56.68 -3.03
N ASN A 280 7.66 -57.01 -4.23
CA ASN A 280 9.11 -57.18 -4.47
C ASN A 280 9.84 -55.86 -4.77
N SER A 281 9.12 -54.76 -4.95
CA SER A 281 9.69 -53.44 -5.25
C SER A 281 9.32 -52.42 -4.18
N ILE A 282 10.09 -52.41 -3.07
CA ILE A 282 9.94 -51.47 -1.95
C ILE A 282 9.84 -50.01 -2.45
N GLN A 283 10.61 -49.65 -3.48
CA GLN A 283 10.60 -48.32 -4.07
C GLN A 283 9.23 -47.93 -4.66
N ILE A 284 8.52 -48.85 -5.32
CA ILE A 284 7.20 -48.59 -5.93
C ILE A 284 6.15 -48.37 -4.83
N ILE A 285 6.20 -49.17 -3.77
CA ILE A 285 5.30 -49.05 -2.62
C ILE A 285 5.50 -47.70 -1.92
N LEU A 286 6.75 -47.30 -1.69
CA LEU A 286 7.08 -46.01 -1.10
C LEU A 286 6.57 -44.84 -1.96
N LEU A 287 6.76 -44.89 -3.28
CA LEU A 287 6.27 -43.85 -4.20
C LEU A 287 4.74 -43.77 -4.21
N LEU A 288 4.03 -44.91 -4.27
CA LEU A 288 2.58 -44.93 -4.18
C LEU A 288 2.06 -44.30 -2.88
N LEU A 289 2.72 -44.57 -1.75
CA LEU A 289 2.36 -43.98 -0.47
C LEU A 289 2.57 -42.46 -0.48
N ILE A 290 3.70 -41.99 -1.02
CA ILE A 290 3.99 -40.57 -1.18
C ILE A 290 2.95 -39.90 -2.10
N ASP A 291 2.55 -40.54 -3.19
CA ASP A 291 1.56 -40.02 -4.13
C ASP A 291 0.17 -39.86 -3.49
N VAL A 292 -0.26 -40.85 -2.71
CA VAL A 292 -1.52 -40.78 -1.96
C VAL A 292 -1.47 -39.60 -0.99
N VAL A 293 -0.37 -39.45 -0.25
CA VAL A 293 -0.15 -38.29 0.64
C VAL A 293 -0.16 -36.98 -0.15
N ALA A 294 0.47 -36.92 -1.32
CA ALA A 294 0.53 -35.73 -2.15
C ALA A 294 -0.85 -35.31 -2.67
N ILE A 295 -1.68 -36.26 -3.10
CA ILE A 295 -3.06 -36.00 -3.55
C ILE A 295 -3.93 -35.52 -2.38
N ILE A 296 -3.84 -36.17 -1.22
CA ILE A 296 -4.57 -35.77 -0.01
C ILE A 296 -4.17 -34.35 0.39
N PHE A 297 -2.87 -34.06 0.43
CA PHE A 297 -2.38 -32.73 0.79
C PHE A 297 -2.82 -31.68 -0.22
N THR A 298 -2.74 -31.98 -1.53
CA THR A 298 -3.26 -31.11 -2.59
C THR A 298 -4.74 -30.81 -2.38
N TYR A 299 -5.55 -31.81 -2.01
CA TYR A 299 -6.97 -31.62 -1.71
C TYR A 299 -7.19 -30.68 -0.52
N PHE A 300 -6.45 -30.88 0.58
CA PHE A 300 -6.54 -30.00 1.75
C PHE A 300 -6.12 -28.57 1.45
N LEU A 301 -5.05 -28.41 0.67
CA LEU A 301 -4.52 -27.12 0.24
C LEU A 301 -5.58 -26.34 -0.56
N LEU A 302 -6.20 -26.98 -1.55
CA LEU A 302 -7.26 -26.39 -2.35
C LEU A 302 -8.56 -26.14 -1.57
N ARG A 303 -8.87 -26.98 -0.57
CA ARG A 303 -10.02 -26.77 0.31
C ARG A 303 -9.81 -25.59 1.26
N ARG A 304 -8.59 -25.37 1.75
CA ARG A 304 -8.25 -24.27 2.67
C ARG A 304 -8.38 -22.90 1.98
N ARG A 305 -8.01 -22.81 0.70
CA ARG A 305 -8.24 -21.63 -0.15
C ARG A 305 -9.68 -21.11 -0.07
N ARG A 306 -10.68 -22.00 -0.13
CA ARG A 306 -12.12 -21.65 -0.11
C ARG A 306 -12.62 -21.03 1.20
N ARG A 307 -11.85 -21.12 2.29
CA ARG A 307 -12.24 -20.58 3.61
C ARG A 307 -11.66 -19.19 3.88
N LYS A 308 -10.60 -18.79 3.18
CA LYS A 308 -9.89 -17.53 3.40
C LYS A 308 -10.23 -16.43 2.39
N ILE A 309 -10.97 -16.76 1.33
CA ILE A 309 -11.52 -15.85 0.32
C ILE A 309 -13.03 -15.73 0.56
#